data_AF-A0A9D8IFK0-F1
#
_entry.id   AF-A0A9D8IFK0-F1
#
_cell.length_a   1.000
_cell.length_b   1.000
_cell.length_c   1.000
_cell.angle_alpha   90.00
_cell.angle_beta   90.00
_cell.angle_gamma   90.00
#
_symmetry.space_group_name_H-M   'P 1'
#
loop_
_entity.id
_entity.type
_entity.pdbx_description
1 polymer ?
#
loop_
_entity_poly.entity_id
_entity_poly.type
_entity_poly.pdbx_seq_one_letter_code
_entity_poly.pdbx_strand_id
1 'polypeptide(L)'
;MKILVRFFLFIMLSLSFVNKTYAYSSENYGAHSMIYPDMPEVDIEELFSESSALGVDYIRVDVQLSSIFVEENDPPDWNPMDIVVELSGKYNVQILGTLNSMPDWAGNCPSGDVTYDPNFCPPADYDQWSDWITQIVERYKEDIHYWEVWNEPNEYTCTSTECEGFFYGDATEYAKLLSATYDAIKAADSTAYVLIAGVFMPLNHDDLSEWLQEVSENASGKFDIASIHVRDDLDKLPDMVKEFKDMFSSSGFNGPIWVSEHGYTSDPNYQTDANYNNGLLSQAQYYASSINTILDNGVDKVFVTLRDNDELEAADVAEGLLAQVIDDITTGEVTFIEKPSYAAVQELINASATPIPTPSVTATPTPNDCNAKSIETSVSELNLVAGESKDVTVTIKGENDCIPEGITMNAKVKKGKKLIEISPESAETDENGEAAFTITAGNKKGNTKVLFTAEGLKAKVKVKVGTE
;
A
#
# COMPACT_ATOMS: atom_id res chain seq x y z
N MET A 1 24.90 -20.72 -23.47
CA MET A 1 26.01 -19.93 -22.88
C MET A 1 26.28 -18.71 -23.76
N LYS A 2 25.45 -17.68 -23.62
CA LYS A 2 25.68 -16.34 -24.17
C LYS A 2 25.43 -15.39 -23.00
N ILE A 3 26.52 -14.93 -22.40
CA ILE A 3 26.50 -13.90 -21.36
C ILE A 3 26.41 -12.58 -22.13
N LEU A 4 25.22 -11.99 -22.17
CA LEU A 4 25.05 -10.63 -22.66
C LEU A 4 25.33 -9.70 -21.47
N VAL A 5 26.45 -8.99 -21.55
CA VAL A 5 26.86 -8.01 -20.55
C VAL A 5 25.98 -6.78 -20.72
N ARG A 6 25.01 -6.56 -19.83
CA ARG A 6 24.26 -5.29 -19.70
C ARG A 6 25.26 -4.18 -19.35
N PHE A 7 25.52 -3.27 -20.29
CA PHE A 7 26.30 -2.05 -20.05
C PHE A 7 25.33 -0.95 -19.62
N PHE A 8 25.15 -0.76 -18.31
CA PHE A 8 24.49 0.42 -17.77
C PHE A 8 25.43 1.63 -17.86
N LEU A 9 25.03 2.64 -18.65
CA LEU A 9 25.63 3.97 -18.58
C LEU A 9 24.98 4.71 -17.41
N PHE A 10 25.55 4.56 -16.21
CA PHE A 10 25.15 5.32 -15.03
C PHE A 10 25.49 6.82 -15.23
N ILE A 11 24.52 7.60 -15.71
CA ILE A 11 24.53 9.05 -15.49
C ILE A 11 23.87 9.24 -14.11
N MET A 12 24.68 9.35 -13.06
CA MET A 12 24.20 9.85 -11.77
C MET A 12 23.82 11.33 -11.94
N LEU A 13 22.56 11.60 -12.29
CA LEU A 13 21.95 12.88 -11.95
C LEU A 13 21.64 12.81 -10.46
N SER A 14 22.42 13.54 -9.65
CA SER A 14 22.06 13.77 -8.26
C SER A 14 20.84 14.70 -8.23
N LEU A 15 19.64 14.14 -8.31
CA LEU A 15 18.42 14.82 -7.88
C LEU A 15 18.60 15.05 -6.38
N SER A 16 18.78 16.30 -5.99
CA SER A 16 18.91 16.69 -4.59
C SER A 16 17.51 16.66 -3.97
N PHE A 17 17.01 15.48 -3.65
CA PHE A 17 15.82 15.36 -2.82
C PHE A 17 16.17 15.91 -1.44
N VAL A 18 15.53 17.01 -1.05
CA VAL A 18 15.46 17.42 0.34
C VAL A 18 14.91 16.21 1.10
N ASN A 19 15.60 15.76 2.15
CA ASN A 19 15.17 14.66 3.04
C ASN A 19 13.77 14.96 3.62
N LYS A 20 12.71 14.73 2.84
CA LYS A 20 11.35 14.57 3.32
C LYS A 20 11.28 13.13 3.81
N THR A 21 11.16 12.96 5.12
CA THR A 21 10.79 11.68 5.71
C THR A 21 9.39 11.35 5.23
N TYR A 22 9.24 10.33 4.40
CA TYR A 22 7.93 9.84 3.99
C TYR A 22 7.39 8.93 5.10
N ALA A 23 6.14 9.16 5.49
CA ALA A 23 5.47 8.43 6.58
C ALA A 23 4.84 7.11 6.12
N TYR A 24 5.05 6.75 4.86
CA TYR A 24 4.40 5.64 4.16
C TYR A 24 5.29 4.40 4.16
N SER A 25 4.69 3.25 3.89
CA SER A 25 5.38 1.97 3.70
C SER A 25 5.13 1.45 2.28
N SER A 26 5.79 0.37 1.88
CA SER A 26 5.54 -0.32 0.60
C SER A 26 4.05 -0.65 0.39
N GLU A 27 3.30 -0.87 1.48
CA GLU A 27 1.86 -1.16 1.41
C GLU A 27 1.04 0.03 0.89
N ASN A 28 1.54 1.27 0.92
CA ASN A 28 0.81 2.42 0.39
C ASN A 28 0.98 2.59 -1.13
N TYR A 29 1.86 1.80 -1.75
CA TYR A 29 2.20 1.90 -3.17
C TYR A 29 1.77 0.63 -3.90
N GLY A 30 1.15 0.80 -5.06
CA GLY A 30 0.77 -0.29 -5.95
C GLY A 30 1.15 -0.01 -7.41
N ALA A 31 1.11 -1.05 -8.23
CA ALA A 31 1.28 -0.95 -9.68
C ALA A 31 -0.07 -1.18 -10.39
N HIS A 32 -0.53 -0.21 -11.17
CA HIS A 32 -1.64 -0.40 -12.11
C HIS A 32 -1.07 -1.02 -13.39
N SER A 33 -1.30 -2.32 -13.59
CA SER A 33 -0.53 -3.12 -14.54
C SER A 33 -1.13 -3.23 -15.95
N MET A 34 -2.45 -3.03 -16.07
CA MET A 34 -3.23 -3.39 -17.27
C MET A 34 -2.91 -4.82 -17.72
N ILE A 35 -2.78 -5.75 -16.76
CA ILE A 35 -2.68 -7.19 -17.05
C ILE A 35 -4.08 -7.70 -17.32
N TYR A 36 -4.25 -8.28 -18.51
CA TYR A 36 -5.38 -9.12 -18.87
C TYR A 36 -4.92 -10.59 -18.82
N PRO A 37 -5.71 -11.51 -18.24
CA PRO A 37 -5.28 -12.89 -18.01
C PRO A 37 -4.92 -13.64 -19.29
N ASP A 38 -5.47 -13.24 -20.43
CA ASP A 38 -5.25 -13.82 -21.76
C ASP A 38 -4.01 -13.26 -22.49
N MET A 39 -3.29 -12.31 -21.88
CA MET A 39 -1.99 -11.84 -22.36
C MET A 39 -0.95 -12.98 -22.39
N PRO A 40 0.11 -12.85 -23.21
CA PRO A 40 1.21 -13.81 -23.18
C PRO A 40 1.81 -13.96 -21.77
N GLU A 41 1.92 -15.20 -21.28
CA GLU A 41 2.44 -15.52 -19.93
C GLU A 41 3.79 -14.85 -19.63
N VAL A 42 4.67 -14.74 -20.64
CA VAL A 42 5.98 -14.09 -20.50
C VAL A 42 5.87 -12.60 -20.18
N ASP A 43 4.86 -11.93 -20.72
CA ASP A 43 4.63 -10.51 -20.47
C ASP A 43 4.03 -10.32 -19.07
N ILE A 44 3.08 -11.19 -18.69
CA ILE A 44 2.50 -11.21 -17.34
C ILE A 44 3.61 -11.45 -16.30
N GLU A 45 4.50 -12.43 -16.53
CA GLU A 45 5.62 -12.73 -15.64
C GLU A 45 6.57 -11.54 -15.49
N GLU A 46 6.91 -10.85 -16.58
CA GLU A 46 7.78 -9.67 -16.53
C GLU A 46 7.12 -8.55 -15.73
N LEU A 47 5.81 -8.30 -15.87
CA LEU A 47 5.10 -7.25 -15.12
C LEU A 47 5.04 -7.56 -13.61
N PHE A 48 4.86 -8.82 -13.20
CA PHE A 48 4.99 -9.22 -11.79
C PHE A 48 6.43 -9.09 -11.28
N SER A 49 7.41 -9.49 -12.10
CA SER A 49 8.83 -9.33 -11.79
C SER A 49 9.21 -7.87 -11.57
N GLU A 50 8.76 -6.98 -12.47
CA GLU A 50 9.00 -5.55 -12.40
C GLU A 50 8.26 -4.90 -11.23
N SER A 51 7.03 -5.33 -10.91
CA SER A 51 6.33 -4.86 -9.70
C SER A 51 7.09 -5.22 -8.42
N SER A 52 7.60 -6.45 -8.33
CA SER A 52 8.41 -6.90 -7.20
C SER A 52 9.73 -6.13 -7.10
N ALA A 53 10.40 -5.90 -8.24
CA ALA A 53 11.64 -5.14 -8.30
C ALA A 53 11.44 -3.65 -7.97
N LEU A 54 10.30 -3.07 -8.35
CA LEU A 54 9.89 -1.71 -8.00
C LEU A 54 9.70 -1.56 -6.48
N GLY A 55 9.36 -2.65 -5.80
CA GLY A 55 9.18 -2.71 -4.34
C GLY A 55 7.75 -2.44 -3.88
N VAL A 56 6.77 -2.51 -4.77
CA VAL A 56 5.34 -2.40 -4.40
C VAL A 56 4.84 -3.72 -3.83
N ASP A 57 3.93 -3.64 -2.87
CA ASP A 57 3.29 -4.83 -2.29
C ASP A 57 2.05 -5.29 -3.06
N TYR A 58 1.50 -4.42 -3.93
CA TYR A 58 0.25 -4.66 -4.64
C TYR A 58 0.38 -4.40 -6.14
N ILE A 59 -0.31 -5.22 -6.94
CA ILE A 59 -0.51 -5.05 -8.37
C ILE A 59 -2.02 -5.13 -8.66
N ARG A 60 -2.55 -4.18 -9.43
CA ARG A 60 -3.94 -4.18 -9.89
C ARG A 60 -4.02 -4.95 -11.20
N VAL A 61 -4.91 -5.94 -11.26
CA VAL A 61 -5.09 -6.86 -12.40
C VAL A 61 -6.56 -6.88 -12.80
N ASP A 62 -6.84 -6.81 -14.09
CA ASP A 62 -8.18 -6.92 -14.66
C ASP A 62 -8.60 -8.39 -14.73
N VAL A 63 -9.51 -8.80 -13.85
CA VAL A 63 -10.07 -10.15 -13.84
C VAL A 63 -11.25 -10.18 -14.81
N GLN A 64 -10.93 -10.38 -16.08
CA GLN A 64 -11.90 -10.40 -17.18
C GLN A 64 -12.73 -11.69 -17.17
N LEU A 65 -14.01 -11.58 -16.85
CA LEU A 65 -14.91 -12.75 -16.80
C LEU A 65 -15.05 -13.41 -18.17
N SER A 66 -14.97 -12.67 -19.28
CA SER A 66 -14.99 -13.20 -20.64
C SER A 66 -13.81 -14.11 -20.97
N SER A 67 -12.68 -13.97 -20.27
CA SER A 67 -11.53 -14.89 -20.39
C SER A 67 -11.72 -16.20 -19.60
N ILE A 68 -12.60 -16.20 -18.59
CA ILE A 68 -12.85 -17.34 -17.70
C ILE A 68 -14.09 -18.13 -18.15
N PHE A 69 -15.19 -17.42 -18.44
CA PHE A 69 -16.47 -17.99 -18.84
C PHE A 69 -16.69 -17.81 -20.35
N VAL A 70 -15.81 -18.43 -21.13
CA VAL A 70 -15.72 -18.20 -22.59
C VAL A 70 -17.01 -18.60 -23.31
N GLU A 71 -17.59 -19.76 -23.00
CA GLU A 71 -18.78 -20.29 -23.67
C GLU A 71 -19.85 -20.70 -22.65
N GLU A 72 -21.13 -20.39 -22.92
CA GLU A 72 -22.26 -20.57 -21.97
C GLU A 72 -22.35 -21.95 -21.33
N ASN A 73 -22.04 -23.00 -22.10
CA ASN A 73 -22.26 -24.38 -21.69
C ASN A 73 -20.97 -25.18 -21.41
N ASP A 74 -19.81 -24.52 -21.50
CA ASP A 74 -18.52 -25.14 -21.23
C ASP A 74 -18.08 -24.86 -19.78
N PRO A 75 -17.23 -25.72 -19.19
CA PRO A 75 -16.64 -25.40 -17.89
C PRO A 75 -15.75 -24.15 -17.99
N PRO A 76 -15.60 -23.38 -16.90
CA PRO A 76 -14.74 -22.19 -16.91
C PRO A 76 -13.27 -22.55 -17.21
N ASP A 77 -12.60 -21.70 -17.99
CA ASP A 77 -11.17 -21.77 -18.22
C ASP A 77 -10.42 -21.00 -17.13
N TRP A 78 -9.87 -21.75 -16.18
CA TRP A 78 -9.13 -21.18 -15.05
C TRP A 78 -7.66 -20.91 -15.37
N ASN A 79 -7.13 -21.45 -16.47
CA ASN A 79 -5.69 -21.42 -16.73
C ASN A 79 -5.12 -19.98 -16.79
N PRO A 80 -5.76 -19.02 -17.48
CA PRO A 80 -5.32 -17.62 -17.49
C PRO A 80 -5.13 -17.04 -16.08
N MET A 81 -6.13 -17.19 -15.21
CA MET A 81 -6.09 -16.66 -13.84
C MET A 81 -5.19 -17.47 -12.89
N ASP A 82 -5.08 -18.78 -13.10
CA ASP A 82 -4.17 -19.63 -12.31
C ASP A 82 -2.69 -19.19 -12.51
N ILE A 83 -2.31 -18.80 -13.73
CA ILE A 83 -0.99 -18.23 -14.03
C ILE A 83 -0.78 -16.92 -13.27
N VAL A 84 -1.74 -15.99 -13.32
CA VAL A 84 -1.68 -14.72 -12.60
C VAL A 84 -1.47 -14.92 -11.10
N VAL A 85 -2.23 -15.84 -10.48
CA VAL A 85 -2.12 -16.14 -9.05
C VAL A 85 -0.81 -16.85 -8.70
N GLU A 86 -0.32 -17.77 -9.54
CA GLU A 86 1.00 -18.39 -9.35
C GLU A 86 2.11 -17.34 -9.37
N LEU A 87 2.04 -16.38 -10.31
CA LEU A 87 3.02 -15.30 -10.42
C LEU A 87 2.96 -14.34 -9.23
N SER A 88 1.76 -14.02 -8.72
CA SER A 88 1.59 -13.26 -7.48
C SER A 88 2.36 -13.89 -6.31
N GLY A 89 2.19 -15.20 -6.10
CA GLY A 89 2.91 -15.94 -5.06
C GLY A 89 4.43 -16.03 -5.30
N LYS A 90 4.85 -16.23 -6.56
CA LYS A 90 6.26 -16.31 -6.96
C LYS A 90 7.03 -15.02 -6.73
N TYR A 91 6.40 -13.88 -6.99
CA TYR A 91 7.02 -12.55 -6.89
C TYR A 91 6.67 -11.81 -5.59
N ASN A 92 5.83 -12.39 -4.75
CA ASN A 92 5.38 -11.83 -3.48
C ASN A 92 4.75 -10.43 -3.66
N VAL A 93 3.88 -10.31 -4.68
CA VAL A 93 3.11 -9.09 -4.96
C VAL A 93 1.63 -9.46 -4.92
N GLN A 94 0.87 -8.86 -4.01
CA GLN A 94 -0.54 -9.15 -3.78
C GLN A 94 -1.42 -8.55 -4.88
N ILE A 95 -2.53 -9.20 -5.18
CA ILE A 95 -3.44 -8.76 -6.25
C ILE A 95 -4.56 -7.89 -5.66
N LEU A 96 -4.79 -6.72 -6.29
CA LEU A 96 -6.09 -6.06 -6.34
C LEU A 96 -6.78 -6.55 -7.62
N GLY A 97 -7.81 -7.38 -7.49
CA GLY A 97 -8.50 -7.96 -8.64
C GLY A 97 -9.70 -7.11 -9.05
N THR A 98 -9.66 -6.52 -10.24
CA THR A 98 -10.78 -5.74 -10.79
C THR A 98 -11.69 -6.67 -11.60
N LEU A 99 -12.88 -6.97 -11.08
CA LEU A 99 -13.86 -7.85 -11.72
C LEU A 99 -14.59 -7.09 -12.83
N ASN A 100 -14.35 -7.46 -14.08
CA ASN A 100 -14.92 -6.76 -15.24
C ASN A 100 -15.12 -7.70 -16.45
N SER A 101 -15.48 -7.11 -17.60
CA SER A 101 -15.57 -7.75 -18.92
C SER A 101 -16.49 -8.98 -18.96
N MET A 102 -17.78 -8.74 -19.22
CA MET A 102 -18.78 -9.79 -19.36
C MET A 102 -18.53 -10.67 -20.59
N PRO A 103 -18.75 -11.99 -20.51
CA PRO A 103 -18.87 -12.81 -21.71
C PRO A 103 -19.96 -12.27 -22.65
N ASP A 104 -19.71 -12.27 -23.96
CA ASP A 104 -20.56 -11.62 -24.95
C ASP A 104 -21.99 -12.18 -24.99
N TRP A 105 -22.16 -13.46 -24.68
CA TRP A 105 -23.44 -14.17 -24.61
C TRP A 105 -24.25 -13.88 -23.33
N ALA A 106 -23.67 -13.18 -22.35
CA ALA A 106 -24.25 -12.97 -21.02
C ALA A 106 -24.60 -11.51 -20.69
N GLY A 107 -24.28 -10.58 -21.58
CA GLY A 107 -24.53 -9.14 -21.40
C GLY A 107 -25.95 -8.69 -21.79
N ASN A 108 -26.50 -7.74 -21.04
CA ASN A 108 -27.69 -6.95 -21.39
C ASN A 108 -27.28 -5.66 -22.10
N CYS A 109 -26.87 -5.78 -23.36
CA CYS A 109 -26.32 -4.66 -24.12
C CYS A 109 -27.39 -3.67 -24.63
N PRO A 110 -27.00 -2.43 -24.97
CA PRO A 110 -27.85 -1.47 -25.66
C PRO A 110 -28.53 -2.06 -26.91
N SER A 111 -29.83 -1.82 -27.06
CA SER A 111 -30.60 -2.32 -28.21
C SER A 111 -30.53 -1.38 -29.42
N GLY A 112 -30.61 -1.93 -30.63
CA GLY A 112 -30.71 -1.16 -31.89
C GLY A 112 -29.51 -1.37 -32.81
N ASP A 113 -29.42 -0.53 -33.85
CA ASP A 113 -28.28 -0.52 -34.79
C ASP A 113 -27.13 0.34 -34.22
N VAL A 114 -26.64 -0.03 -33.02
CA VAL A 114 -25.58 0.67 -32.28
C VAL A 114 -24.34 -0.22 -32.22
N THR A 115 -23.16 0.36 -32.44
CA THR A 115 -21.87 -0.32 -32.24
C THR A 115 -21.44 -0.19 -30.77
N TYR A 116 -20.97 -1.29 -30.18
CA TYR A 116 -20.51 -1.35 -28.79
C TYR A 116 -19.59 -2.57 -28.58
N ASP A 117 -18.81 -2.59 -27.50
CA ASP A 117 -18.06 -3.78 -27.07
C ASP A 117 -18.88 -4.62 -26.07
N PRO A 118 -19.27 -5.86 -26.40
CA PRO A 118 -20.11 -6.67 -25.52
C PRO A 118 -19.52 -6.94 -24.13
N ASN A 119 -18.19 -6.83 -23.95
CA ASN A 119 -17.54 -6.98 -22.65
C ASN A 119 -18.01 -5.92 -21.64
N PHE A 120 -18.45 -4.76 -22.10
CA PHE A 120 -18.85 -3.66 -21.22
C PHE A 120 -20.35 -3.63 -20.90
N CYS A 121 -21.11 -4.62 -21.36
CA CYS A 121 -22.54 -4.70 -21.05
C CYS A 121 -22.78 -5.15 -19.60
N PRO A 122 -23.82 -4.62 -18.93
CA PRO A 122 -24.26 -5.14 -17.63
C PRO A 122 -24.68 -6.62 -17.72
N PRO A 123 -24.70 -7.39 -16.61
CA PRO A 123 -25.22 -8.76 -16.63
C PRO A 123 -26.70 -8.81 -17.04
N ALA A 124 -27.04 -9.75 -17.93
CA ALA A 124 -28.44 -10.07 -18.24
C ALA A 124 -29.14 -10.84 -17.11
N ASP A 125 -28.36 -11.61 -16.33
CA ASP A 125 -28.81 -12.34 -15.16
C ASP A 125 -27.83 -12.11 -14.00
N TYR A 126 -28.30 -11.41 -12.96
CA TYR A 126 -27.48 -11.09 -11.78
C TYR A 126 -27.28 -12.29 -10.86
N ASP A 127 -28.15 -13.30 -10.88
CA ASP A 127 -27.94 -14.52 -10.10
C ASP A 127 -26.79 -15.33 -10.73
N GLN A 128 -26.77 -15.42 -12.07
CA GLN A 128 -25.66 -16.03 -12.80
C GLN A 128 -24.33 -15.28 -12.56
N TRP A 129 -24.37 -13.95 -12.59
CA TRP A 129 -23.21 -13.14 -12.21
C TRP A 129 -22.72 -13.48 -10.79
N SER A 130 -23.60 -13.51 -9.79
CA SER A 130 -23.23 -13.87 -8.41
C SER A 130 -22.66 -15.28 -8.29
N ASP A 131 -23.15 -16.25 -9.07
CA ASP A 131 -22.60 -17.61 -9.12
C ASP A 131 -21.17 -17.63 -9.69
N TRP A 132 -20.86 -16.81 -10.69
CA TRP A 132 -19.50 -16.66 -11.21
C TRP A 132 -18.55 -15.99 -10.23
N ILE A 133 -18.99 -14.90 -9.61
CA ILE A 133 -18.20 -14.22 -8.57
C ILE A 133 -17.91 -15.18 -7.41
N THR A 134 -18.89 -15.97 -6.99
CA THR A 134 -18.70 -17.00 -5.96
C THR A 134 -17.63 -18.01 -6.38
N GLN A 135 -17.69 -18.53 -7.61
CA GLN A 135 -16.69 -19.48 -8.12
C GLN A 135 -15.26 -18.89 -8.15
N ILE A 136 -15.12 -17.65 -8.65
CA ILE A 136 -13.83 -16.94 -8.70
C ILE A 136 -13.27 -16.77 -7.28
N VAL A 137 -14.07 -16.21 -6.37
CA VAL A 137 -13.63 -15.91 -5.00
C VAL A 137 -13.33 -17.19 -4.23
N GLU A 138 -14.18 -18.21 -4.29
CA GLU A 138 -13.94 -19.49 -3.62
C GLU A 138 -12.63 -20.15 -4.08
N ARG A 139 -12.29 -19.99 -5.36
CA ARG A 139 -11.07 -20.53 -5.95
C ARG A 139 -9.81 -19.78 -5.48
N TYR A 140 -9.88 -18.45 -5.39
CA TYR A 140 -8.70 -17.58 -5.18
C TYR A 140 -8.63 -16.89 -3.82
N LYS A 141 -9.53 -17.19 -2.87
CA LYS A 141 -9.60 -16.55 -1.55
C LYS A 141 -8.35 -16.69 -0.66
N GLU A 142 -7.43 -17.60 -0.96
CA GLU A 142 -6.16 -17.71 -0.21
C GLU A 142 -5.10 -16.75 -0.76
N ASP A 143 -5.31 -16.20 -1.97
CA ASP A 143 -4.34 -15.42 -2.73
C ASP A 143 -4.82 -13.98 -3.01
N ILE A 144 -6.14 -13.77 -3.15
CA ILE A 144 -6.75 -12.48 -3.48
C ILE A 144 -7.78 -12.09 -2.41
N HIS A 145 -7.48 -11.01 -1.68
CA HIS A 145 -8.34 -10.48 -0.62
C HIS A 145 -8.94 -9.11 -0.93
N TYR A 146 -8.56 -8.47 -2.03
CA TYR A 146 -9.08 -7.16 -2.44
C TYR A 146 -9.68 -7.27 -3.84
N TRP A 147 -10.98 -6.96 -3.94
CA TRP A 147 -11.74 -7.07 -5.17
C TRP A 147 -12.37 -5.72 -5.50
N GLU A 148 -12.03 -5.17 -6.66
CA GLU A 148 -12.64 -3.96 -7.21
C GLU A 148 -13.77 -4.34 -8.15
N VAL A 149 -14.94 -3.72 -7.95
CA VAL A 149 -16.13 -4.05 -8.74
C VAL A 149 -16.25 -3.09 -9.90
N TRP A 150 -15.72 -3.51 -11.04
CA TRP A 150 -15.73 -2.82 -12.33
C TRP A 150 -14.75 -1.64 -12.46
N ASN A 151 -14.60 -1.14 -13.68
CA ASN A 151 -13.75 0.01 -14.03
C ASN A 151 -14.61 1.16 -14.61
N GLU A 152 -14.49 2.37 -14.04
CA GLU A 152 -15.08 3.61 -14.57
C GLU A 152 -16.51 3.51 -15.14
N PRO A 153 -17.48 2.93 -14.40
CA PRO A 153 -18.86 2.82 -14.87
C PRO A 153 -19.56 4.18 -15.04
N ASN A 154 -18.95 5.26 -14.56
CA ASN A 154 -19.45 6.63 -14.70
C ASN A 154 -19.04 7.32 -16.02
N GLU A 155 -18.17 6.71 -16.84
CA GLU A 155 -17.71 7.25 -18.14
C GLU A 155 -18.57 6.79 -19.33
N TYR A 156 -19.82 6.38 -19.08
CA TYR A 156 -20.70 5.89 -20.13
C TYR A 156 -21.27 7.02 -20.98
N THR A 157 -21.06 6.95 -22.29
CA THR A 157 -21.78 7.80 -23.25
C THR A 157 -22.34 6.95 -24.40
N CYS A 158 -23.54 7.28 -24.87
CA CYS A 158 -24.09 6.60 -26.04
C CYS A 158 -24.90 7.51 -26.97
N THR A 159 -24.68 7.32 -28.27
CA THR A 159 -25.36 7.98 -29.37
C THR A 159 -26.34 7.04 -30.07
N SER A 160 -26.99 7.49 -31.13
CA SER A 160 -27.84 6.60 -31.95
C SER A 160 -27.09 5.54 -32.74
N THR A 161 -25.75 5.60 -32.79
CA THR A 161 -24.91 4.73 -33.63
C THR A 161 -23.75 4.07 -32.91
N GLU A 162 -23.37 4.57 -31.73
CA GLU A 162 -22.17 4.12 -31.02
C GLU A 162 -22.29 4.42 -29.52
N CYS A 163 -21.87 3.47 -28.69
CA CYS A 163 -21.66 3.65 -27.25
C CYS A 163 -20.18 3.51 -26.91
N GLU A 164 -19.70 4.37 -26.01
CA GLU A 164 -18.34 4.41 -25.50
C GLU A 164 -18.33 4.37 -23.95
N GLY A 165 -17.21 3.98 -23.38
CA GLY A 165 -17.02 3.80 -21.94
C GLY A 165 -16.87 2.34 -21.54
N PHE A 166 -16.70 2.11 -20.24
CA PHE A 166 -16.33 0.80 -19.69
C PHE A 166 -17.50 0.03 -19.10
N PHE A 167 -18.68 0.64 -18.96
CA PHE A 167 -19.92 -0.01 -18.51
C PHE A 167 -21.12 0.61 -19.22
N TYR A 168 -21.92 -0.18 -19.94
CA TYR A 168 -23.08 0.33 -20.69
C TYR A 168 -24.39 0.26 -19.90
N GLY A 169 -24.30 0.47 -18.59
CA GLY A 169 -25.46 0.56 -17.70
C GLY A 169 -25.49 1.90 -16.98
N ASP A 170 -26.66 2.25 -16.45
CA ASP A 170 -26.81 3.44 -15.61
C ASP A 170 -26.33 3.21 -14.16
N ALA A 171 -26.39 4.26 -13.33
CA ALA A 171 -26.02 4.20 -11.92
C ALA A 171 -26.82 3.15 -11.13
N THR A 172 -28.10 2.92 -11.47
CA THR A 172 -28.94 1.90 -10.82
C THR A 172 -28.49 0.48 -11.22
N GLU A 173 -28.16 0.26 -12.48
CA GLU A 173 -27.63 -1.02 -12.97
C GLU A 173 -26.26 -1.34 -12.37
N TYR A 174 -25.40 -0.33 -12.22
CA TYR A 174 -24.14 -0.48 -11.49
C TYR A 174 -24.38 -0.76 -10.00
N ALA A 175 -25.32 -0.07 -9.34
CA ALA A 175 -25.64 -0.33 -7.93
C ALA A 175 -26.13 -1.76 -7.68
N LYS A 176 -26.90 -2.33 -8.61
CA LYS A 176 -27.30 -3.74 -8.59
C LYS A 176 -26.11 -4.67 -8.74
N LEU A 177 -25.19 -4.37 -9.67
CA LEU A 177 -23.95 -5.12 -9.88
C LEU A 177 -23.10 -5.12 -8.61
N LEU A 178 -22.86 -3.94 -8.05
CA LEU A 178 -22.10 -3.76 -6.82
C LEU A 178 -22.71 -4.54 -5.65
N SER A 179 -24.02 -4.46 -5.47
CA SER A 179 -24.74 -5.18 -4.42
C SER A 179 -24.63 -6.70 -4.56
N ALA A 180 -24.88 -7.23 -5.77
CA ALA A 180 -24.81 -8.66 -6.07
C ALA A 180 -23.38 -9.21 -5.91
N THR A 181 -22.38 -8.42 -6.33
CA THR A 181 -20.96 -8.75 -6.22
C THR A 181 -20.50 -8.76 -4.76
N TYR A 182 -20.84 -7.74 -3.99
CA TYR A 182 -20.50 -7.66 -2.57
C TYR A 182 -21.06 -8.85 -1.79
N ASP A 183 -22.34 -9.17 -1.99
CA ASP A 183 -22.99 -10.28 -1.27
C ASP A 183 -22.38 -11.63 -1.65
N ALA A 184 -22.04 -11.84 -2.92
CA ALA A 184 -21.35 -13.05 -3.38
C ALA A 184 -19.93 -13.16 -2.79
N ILE A 185 -19.14 -12.09 -2.86
CA ILE A 185 -17.78 -12.06 -2.28
C ILE A 185 -17.83 -12.35 -0.79
N LYS A 186 -18.68 -11.66 -0.02
CA LYS A 186 -18.75 -11.85 1.44
C LYS A 186 -19.28 -13.22 1.84
N ALA A 187 -20.09 -13.86 1.00
CA ALA A 187 -20.55 -15.23 1.24
C ALA A 187 -19.43 -16.26 1.00
N ALA A 188 -18.62 -16.08 -0.05
CA ALA A 188 -17.51 -16.95 -0.41
C ALA A 188 -16.27 -16.76 0.49
N ASP A 189 -15.95 -15.51 0.81
CA ASP A 189 -14.88 -15.10 1.72
C ASP A 189 -15.30 -13.85 2.52
N SER A 190 -15.71 -14.07 3.77
CA SER A 190 -16.08 -13.00 4.70
C SER A 190 -14.92 -12.08 5.11
N THR A 191 -13.67 -12.44 4.79
CA THR A 191 -12.47 -11.67 5.13
C THR A 191 -11.98 -10.78 3.99
N ALA A 192 -12.43 -11.02 2.76
CA ALA A 192 -12.12 -10.18 1.60
C ALA A 192 -12.71 -8.77 1.74
N TYR A 193 -12.04 -7.78 1.16
CA TYR A 193 -12.48 -6.39 1.04
C TYR A 193 -12.99 -6.12 -0.37
N VAL A 194 -14.08 -5.35 -0.45
CA VAL A 194 -14.71 -4.96 -1.71
C VAL A 194 -14.51 -3.46 -1.93
N LEU A 195 -13.93 -3.10 -3.07
CA LEU A 195 -13.84 -1.73 -3.54
C LEU A 195 -15.03 -1.44 -4.47
N ILE A 196 -15.61 -0.23 -4.37
CA ILE A 196 -16.39 0.32 -5.47
C ILE A 196 -15.48 0.45 -6.71
N ALA A 197 -16.05 0.53 -7.91
CA ALA A 197 -15.31 0.78 -9.13
C ALA A 197 -14.38 1.97 -8.96
N GLY A 198 -13.23 1.92 -9.63
CA GLY A 198 -12.42 3.11 -9.83
C GLY A 198 -13.24 4.17 -10.57
N VAL A 199 -13.66 5.22 -9.86
CA VAL A 199 -14.46 6.31 -10.46
C VAL A 199 -13.56 7.39 -11.02
N PHE A 200 -13.87 7.83 -12.23
CA PHE A 200 -13.17 8.93 -12.90
C PHE A 200 -13.85 10.28 -12.60
N MET A 201 -13.09 11.38 -12.66
CA MET A 201 -13.64 12.73 -12.51
C MET A 201 -14.00 13.31 -13.89
N PRO A 202 -15.28 13.31 -14.31
CA PRO A 202 -15.69 13.86 -15.59
C PRO A 202 -15.55 15.38 -15.60
N LEU A 203 -15.58 16.00 -16.79
CA LEU A 203 -15.54 17.47 -16.92
C LEU A 203 -16.69 18.18 -16.19
N ASN A 204 -17.85 17.54 -16.11
CA ASN A 204 -18.99 18.04 -15.35
C ASN A 204 -19.13 17.26 -14.04
N HIS A 205 -18.62 17.84 -12.97
CA HIS A 205 -18.53 17.17 -11.67
C HIS A 205 -19.91 16.89 -11.05
N ASP A 206 -20.95 17.65 -11.44
CA ASP A 206 -22.32 17.41 -10.98
C ASP A 206 -22.80 16.01 -11.44
N ASP A 207 -22.42 15.57 -12.65
CA ASP A 207 -22.81 14.25 -13.19
C ASP A 207 -22.26 13.11 -12.34
N LEU A 208 -21.00 13.21 -11.88
CA LEU A 208 -20.42 12.23 -10.97
C LEU A 208 -21.10 12.26 -9.59
N SER A 209 -21.40 13.45 -9.08
CA SER A 209 -22.05 13.57 -7.77
C SER A 209 -23.45 12.96 -7.76
N GLU A 210 -24.23 13.16 -8.83
CA GLU A 210 -25.56 12.55 -9.01
C GLU A 210 -25.44 11.03 -9.18
N TRP A 211 -24.47 10.57 -9.98
CA TRP A 211 -24.19 9.15 -10.15
C TRP A 211 -23.83 8.46 -8.83
N LEU A 212 -22.90 9.02 -8.05
CA LEU A 212 -22.50 8.48 -6.75
C LEU A 212 -23.63 8.49 -5.72
N GLN A 213 -24.49 9.51 -5.76
CA GLN A 213 -25.68 9.58 -4.92
C GLN A 213 -26.65 8.44 -5.24
N GLU A 214 -26.99 8.25 -6.53
CA GLU A 214 -27.88 7.16 -6.97
C GLU A 214 -27.31 5.79 -6.59
N VAL A 215 -26.00 5.57 -6.79
CA VAL A 215 -25.34 4.32 -6.38
C VAL A 215 -25.44 4.12 -4.87
N SER A 216 -25.18 5.15 -4.08
CA SER A 216 -25.19 5.04 -2.61
C SER A 216 -26.59 4.84 -2.04
N GLU A 217 -27.62 5.37 -2.68
CA GLU A 217 -29.02 5.14 -2.30
C GLU A 217 -29.47 3.69 -2.58
N ASN A 218 -28.94 3.07 -3.65
CA ASN A 218 -29.34 1.72 -4.07
C ASN A 218 -28.38 0.60 -3.62
N ALA A 219 -27.13 0.92 -3.25
CA ALA A 219 -26.08 -0.02 -2.83
C ALA A 219 -25.38 0.42 -1.53
N SER A 220 -26.13 1.06 -0.62
CA SER A 220 -25.59 1.53 0.67
C SER A 220 -24.92 0.39 1.45
N GLY A 221 -23.65 0.58 1.82
CA GLY A 221 -22.87 -0.41 2.58
C GLY A 221 -22.45 -1.64 1.78
N LYS A 222 -22.46 -1.58 0.44
CA LYS A 222 -22.04 -2.67 -0.47
C LYS A 222 -20.62 -2.51 -1.00
N PHE A 223 -19.79 -1.76 -0.29
CA PHE A 223 -18.34 -1.70 -0.48
C PHE A 223 -17.68 -1.29 0.83
N ASP A 224 -16.41 -1.65 0.99
CA ASP A 224 -15.61 -1.38 2.18
C ASP A 224 -14.59 -0.24 1.96
N ILE A 225 -14.19 -0.02 0.71
CA ILE A 225 -13.14 0.93 0.30
C ILE A 225 -13.62 1.71 -0.93
N ALA A 226 -13.48 3.03 -0.92
CA ALA A 226 -13.72 3.85 -2.11
C ALA A 226 -12.51 3.79 -3.05
N SER A 227 -12.75 3.74 -4.36
CA SER A 227 -11.70 3.67 -5.38
C SER A 227 -11.88 4.83 -6.37
N ILE A 228 -10.81 5.58 -6.64
CA ILE A 228 -10.85 6.77 -7.49
C ILE A 228 -9.69 6.78 -8.49
N HIS A 229 -9.90 7.36 -9.66
CA HIS A 229 -8.85 7.58 -10.66
C HIS A 229 -8.48 9.06 -10.68
N VAL A 230 -7.18 9.34 -10.54
CA VAL A 230 -6.67 10.71 -10.33
C VAL A 230 -5.60 11.02 -11.36
N ARG A 231 -5.88 11.95 -12.27
CA ARG A 231 -4.95 12.48 -13.29
C ARG A 231 -5.20 14.00 -13.46
N ASP A 232 -4.24 14.86 -13.10
CA ASP A 232 -4.31 16.32 -13.34
C ASP A 232 -2.92 16.97 -13.16
N ASP A 233 -2.82 18.30 -13.28
CA ASP A 233 -1.63 19.05 -12.89
C ASP A 233 -1.35 18.89 -11.38
N LEU A 234 -0.07 18.92 -11.01
CA LEU A 234 0.37 18.56 -9.65
C LEU A 234 -0.28 19.43 -8.57
N ASP A 235 -0.51 20.72 -8.85
CA ASP A 235 -1.07 21.67 -7.90
C ASP A 235 -2.59 21.52 -7.69
N LYS A 236 -3.29 20.79 -8.57
CA LYS A 236 -4.72 20.52 -8.48
C LYS A 236 -5.06 19.19 -7.81
N LEU A 237 -4.12 18.22 -7.78
CA LEU A 237 -4.35 16.91 -7.16
C LEU A 237 -4.94 16.99 -5.74
N PRO A 238 -4.48 17.90 -4.84
CA PRO A 238 -5.07 18.02 -3.51
C PRO A 238 -6.56 18.37 -3.52
N ASP A 239 -6.97 19.27 -4.42
CA ASP A 239 -8.35 19.71 -4.54
C ASP A 239 -9.22 18.60 -5.16
N MET A 240 -8.72 17.90 -6.18
CA MET A 240 -9.41 16.74 -6.77
C MET A 240 -9.63 15.61 -5.75
N VAL A 241 -8.60 15.24 -4.99
CA VAL A 241 -8.72 14.24 -3.91
C VAL A 241 -9.73 14.69 -2.85
N LYS A 242 -9.69 15.97 -2.47
CA LYS A 242 -10.64 16.54 -1.51
C LYS A 242 -12.08 16.48 -2.05
N GLU A 243 -12.27 16.75 -3.33
CA GLU A 243 -13.59 16.72 -3.97
C GLU A 243 -14.18 15.31 -3.96
N PHE A 244 -13.42 14.29 -4.39
CA PHE A 244 -13.84 12.90 -4.26
C PHE A 244 -14.22 12.54 -2.81
N LYS A 245 -13.39 12.94 -1.84
CA LYS A 245 -13.66 12.72 -0.41
C LYS A 245 -14.98 13.34 0.03
N ASP A 246 -15.25 14.57 -0.39
CA ASP A 246 -16.48 15.27 -0.06
C ASP A 246 -17.71 14.60 -0.72
N MET A 247 -17.58 14.12 -1.97
CA MET A 247 -18.64 13.37 -2.67
C MET A 247 -18.97 12.04 -1.98
N PHE A 248 -17.97 11.23 -1.64
CA PHE A 248 -18.18 9.99 -0.88
C PHE A 248 -18.76 10.26 0.50
N SER A 249 -18.25 11.28 1.21
CA SER A 249 -18.76 11.66 2.54
C SER A 249 -20.22 12.10 2.47
N SER A 250 -20.58 12.88 1.45
CA SER A 250 -21.97 13.33 1.21
C SER A 250 -22.91 12.17 0.87
N SER A 251 -22.37 11.14 0.23
CA SER A 251 -23.08 9.90 -0.08
C SER A 251 -23.08 8.88 1.07
N GLY A 252 -22.50 9.25 2.23
CA GLY A 252 -22.55 8.47 3.46
C GLY A 252 -21.33 7.58 3.73
N PHE A 253 -20.30 7.60 2.88
CA PHE A 253 -19.08 6.82 3.06
C PHE A 253 -17.92 7.68 3.54
N ASN A 254 -17.31 7.29 4.67
CA ASN A 254 -16.16 7.99 5.28
C ASN A 254 -14.99 7.01 5.56
N GLY A 255 -14.98 5.87 4.86
CA GLY A 255 -13.97 4.83 5.01
C GLY A 255 -12.69 5.12 4.22
N PRO A 256 -11.82 4.10 4.07
CA PRO A 256 -10.57 4.23 3.31
C PRO A 256 -10.82 4.59 1.84
N ILE A 257 -9.89 5.32 1.24
CA ILE A 257 -9.92 5.71 -0.17
C ILE A 257 -8.62 5.29 -0.84
N TRP A 258 -8.73 4.54 -1.93
CA TRP A 258 -7.61 4.13 -2.75
C TRP A 258 -7.66 4.86 -4.08
N VAL A 259 -6.49 5.22 -4.60
CA VAL A 259 -6.33 5.65 -5.98
C VAL A 259 -5.88 4.43 -6.75
N SER A 260 -6.83 3.71 -7.37
CA SER A 260 -6.57 2.49 -8.16
C SER A 260 -5.89 2.76 -9.49
N GLU A 261 -5.89 4.03 -9.94
CA GLU A 261 -5.12 4.49 -11.09
C GLU A 261 -4.63 5.93 -10.91
N HIS A 262 -3.33 6.10 -11.15
CA HIS A 262 -2.68 7.39 -11.28
C HIS A 262 -1.66 7.35 -12.41
N GLY A 263 -1.77 8.31 -13.32
CA GLY A 263 -0.97 8.41 -14.52
C GLY A 263 -0.50 9.84 -14.77
N TYR A 264 0.65 9.95 -15.44
CA TYR A 264 1.11 11.18 -16.08
C TYR A 264 1.97 10.82 -17.27
N THR A 265 1.63 11.36 -18.44
CA THR A 265 2.25 10.97 -19.70
C THR A 265 3.70 11.41 -19.82
N SER A 266 4.52 10.60 -20.50
CA SER A 266 5.88 10.95 -20.92
C SER A 266 5.96 11.58 -22.30
N ASP A 267 4.84 11.68 -23.04
CA ASP A 267 4.78 12.39 -24.32
C ASP A 267 4.65 13.91 -24.08
N PRO A 268 5.65 14.73 -24.49
CA PRO A 268 5.61 16.18 -24.31
C PRO A 268 4.39 16.87 -24.94
N ASN A 269 3.71 16.26 -25.91
CA ASN A 269 2.52 16.83 -26.55
C ASN A 269 1.28 16.80 -25.64
N TYR A 270 1.28 15.90 -24.65
CA TYR A 270 0.16 15.66 -23.75
C TYR A 270 0.47 16.03 -22.29
N GLN A 271 1.70 16.49 -22.00
CA GLN A 271 2.06 17.00 -20.68
C GLN A 271 1.46 18.39 -20.44
N THR A 272 0.36 18.43 -19.69
CA THR A 272 -0.42 19.65 -19.43
C THR A 272 0.19 20.54 -18.35
N ASP A 273 0.88 19.95 -17.37
CA ASP A 273 1.46 20.73 -16.27
C ASP A 273 2.69 21.50 -16.77
N ALA A 274 2.59 22.83 -16.71
CA ALA A 274 3.64 23.72 -17.22
C ALA A 274 5.00 23.55 -16.52
N ASN A 275 5.03 22.97 -15.32
CA ASN A 275 6.25 22.67 -14.58
C ASN A 275 6.83 21.28 -14.91
N TYR A 276 6.03 20.41 -15.52
CA TYR A 276 6.37 19.02 -15.85
C TYR A 276 6.09 18.71 -17.33
N ASN A 277 6.72 19.43 -18.26
CA ASN A 277 6.49 19.34 -19.72
C ASN A 277 7.72 18.99 -20.58
N ASN A 278 8.72 18.31 -20.01
CA ASN A 278 9.95 17.91 -20.67
C ASN A 278 10.08 16.38 -20.84
N GLY A 279 8.99 15.74 -21.28
CA GLY A 279 8.90 14.33 -21.61
C GLY A 279 9.25 13.42 -20.43
N LEU A 280 10.06 12.38 -20.70
CA LEU A 280 10.50 11.37 -19.72
C LEU A 280 11.04 11.94 -18.40
N LEU A 281 11.81 13.04 -18.47
CA LEU A 281 12.39 13.63 -17.25
C LEU A 281 11.31 14.28 -16.39
N SER A 282 10.36 14.96 -17.02
CA SER A 282 9.25 15.58 -16.31
C SER A 282 8.27 14.55 -15.76
N GLN A 283 8.02 13.45 -16.48
CA GLN A 283 7.25 12.34 -15.93
C GLN A 283 7.88 11.80 -14.64
N ALA A 284 9.21 11.59 -14.64
CA ALA A 284 9.91 11.12 -13.44
C ALA A 284 9.80 12.10 -12.26
N GLN A 285 9.96 13.40 -12.52
CA GLN A 285 9.83 14.44 -11.49
C GLN A 285 8.40 14.60 -10.98
N TYR A 286 7.42 14.43 -11.88
CA TYR A 286 6.01 14.48 -11.57
C TYR A 286 5.65 13.33 -10.62
N TYR A 287 5.94 12.08 -10.97
CA TYR A 287 5.65 10.92 -10.11
C TYR A 287 6.38 10.97 -8.76
N ALA A 288 7.62 11.47 -8.73
CA ALA A 288 8.33 11.69 -7.47
C ALA A 288 7.63 12.66 -6.50
N SER A 289 6.70 13.48 -7.02
CA SER A 289 5.96 14.50 -6.27
C SER A 289 4.48 14.14 -6.08
N SER A 290 3.80 13.66 -7.13
CA SER A 290 2.35 13.47 -7.17
C SER A 290 1.88 12.35 -6.25
N ILE A 291 2.60 11.23 -6.21
CA ILE A 291 2.20 10.04 -5.43
C ILE A 291 2.08 10.39 -3.94
N ASN A 292 3.13 10.98 -3.36
CA ASN A 292 3.06 11.38 -1.95
C ASN A 292 2.20 12.63 -1.73
N THR A 293 1.98 13.48 -2.74
CA THR A 293 0.98 14.56 -2.65
C THR A 293 -0.42 13.99 -2.50
N ILE A 294 -0.77 12.95 -3.27
CA ILE A 294 -2.06 12.26 -3.17
C ILE A 294 -2.21 11.60 -1.79
N LEU A 295 -1.19 10.84 -1.35
CA LEU A 295 -1.19 10.21 -0.02
C LEU A 295 -1.27 11.23 1.12
N ASP A 296 -0.54 12.36 1.03
CA ASP A 296 -0.55 13.44 2.04
C ASP A 296 -1.94 14.08 2.18
N ASN A 297 -2.82 13.95 1.18
CA ASN A 297 -4.20 14.45 1.19
C ASN A 297 -5.24 13.40 1.63
N GLY A 298 -4.76 12.29 2.21
CA GLY A 298 -5.57 11.30 2.90
C GLY A 298 -6.20 10.27 1.98
N VAL A 299 -5.44 9.84 0.98
CA VAL A 299 -5.60 8.57 0.25
C VAL A 299 -4.71 7.53 0.95
N ASP A 300 -5.20 6.30 1.09
CA ASP A 300 -4.52 5.22 1.80
C ASP A 300 -3.55 4.44 0.92
N LYS A 301 -3.82 4.35 -0.39
CA LYS A 301 -2.99 3.62 -1.36
C LYS A 301 -3.07 4.25 -2.74
N VAL A 302 -1.95 4.27 -3.47
CA VAL A 302 -1.87 4.79 -4.85
C VAL A 302 -1.27 3.73 -5.77
N PHE A 303 -1.98 3.38 -6.84
CA PHE A 303 -1.53 2.51 -7.90
C PHE A 303 -1.08 3.34 -9.10
N VAL A 304 0.17 3.20 -9.50
CA VAL A 304 0.77 3.97 -10.59
C VAL A 304 0.84 3.11 -11.86
N THR A 305 0.51 3.69 -13.01
CA THR A 305 0.57 3.00 -14.31
C THR A 305 1.94 2.39 -14.55
N LEU A 306 2.02 1.06 -14.62
CA LEU A 306 3.27 0.30 -14.65
C LEU A 306 3.90 0.31 -16.04
N ARG A 307 3.12 0.09 -17.09
CA ARG A 307 3.59 -0.02 -18.47
C ARG A 307 2.88 0.95 -19.40
N ASP A 308 3.56 1.36 -20.45
CA ASP A 308 2.92 1.92 -21.63
C ASP A 308 1.99 0.88 -22.24
N ASN A 309 0.97 1.35 -22.93
CA ASN A 309 0.02 0.50 -23.61
C ASN A 309 -0.40 1.15 -24.93
N ASP A 310 -0.02 0.54 -26.05
CA ASP A 310 -0.30 1.05 -27.39
C ASP A 310 -1.73 0.78 -27.87
N GLU A 311 -2.52 0.05 -27.07
CA GLU A 311 -3.97 -0.09 -27.25
C GLU A 311 -4.76 1.11 -26.73
N LEU A 312 -4.14 1.97 -25.91
CA LEU A 312 -4.75 3.20 -25.42
C LEU A 312 -4.59 4.36 -26.40
N GLU A 313 -5.20 5.50 -26.08
CA GLU A 313 -5.16 6.69 -26.92
C GLU A 313 -4.41 7.86 -26.27
N ALA A 314 -3.86 8.73 -27.12
CA ALA A 314 -3.34 10.04 -26.73
C ALA A 314 -2.34 10.02 -25.55
N ALA A 315 -2.72 10.65 -24.43
CA ALA A 315 -1.85 10.80 -23.26
C ALA A 315 -1.56 9.46 -22.58
N ASP A 316 -2.55 8.56 -22.56
CA ASP A 316 -2.59 7.36 -21.73
C ASP A 316 -1.61 6.28 -22.24
N VAL A 317 -1.29 6.33 -23.54
CA VAL A 317 -0.32 5.43 -24.18
C VAL A 317 1.03 5.44 -23.48
N ALA A 318 1.47 6.62 -23.01
CA ALA A 318 2.85 6.85 -22.57
C ALA A 318 2.96 7.14 -21.06
N GLU A 319 1.97 6.75 -20.26
CA GLU A 319 1.93 6.97 -18.80
C GLU A 319 2.80 5.99 -18.00
N GLY A 320 3.17 4.85 -18.58
CA GLY A 320 3.86 3.78 -17.88
C GLY A 320 5.22 4.16 -17.31
N LEU A 321 5.62 3.49 -16.23
CA LEU A 321 7.00 3.45 -15.74
C LEU A 321 7.92 2.64 -16.67
N LEU A 322 7.36 1.67 -17.38
CA LEU A 322 8.01 0.84 -18.38
C LEU A 322 7.53 1.26 -19.77
N ALA A 323 8.43 1.55 -20.69
CA ALA A 323 8.09 1.64 -22.11
C ALA A 323 7.84 0.24 -22.67
N GLN A 324 6.79 0.10 -23.47
CA GLN A 324 6.47 -1.12 -24.19
C GLN A 324 7.02 -1.01 -25.62
N VAL A 325 7.87 -1.96 -26.02
CA VAL A 325 8.42 -2.03 -27.37
C VAL A 325 8.02 -3.34 -28.01
N ILE A 326 7.24 -3.28 -29.09
CA ILE A 326 6.94 -4.46 -29.91
C ILE A 326 8.17 -4.77 -30.77
N ASP A 327 8.87 -5.85 -30.43
CA ASP A 327 10.09 -6.30 -31.10
C ASP A 327 9.80 -6.88 -32.48
N ASP A 328 8.69 -7.60 -32.62
CA ASP A 328 8.22 -8.17 -33.87
C ASP A 328 6.68 -8.07 -33.98
N ILE A 329 6.23 -7.21 -34.89
CA ILE A 329 4.81 -6.97 -35.17
C ILE A 329 4.04 -8.21 -35.67
N THR A 330 4.75 -9.28 -36.07
CA THR A 330 4.14 -10.53 -36.53
C THR A 330 3.97 -11.56 -35.43
N THR A 331 4.82 -11.54 -34.40
CA THR A 331 4.70 -12.42 -33.24
C THR A 331 4.00 -11.75 -32.06
N GLY A 332 3.96 -10.41 -32.04
CA GLY A 332 3.48 -9.64 -30.90
C GLY A 332 4.44 -9.69 -29.71
N GLU A 333 5.71 -10.07 -29.92
CA GLU A 333 6.70 -10.14 -28.83
C GLU A 333 7.02 -8.73 -28.33
N VAL A 334 6.96 -8.56 -27.01
CA VAL A 334 7.12 -7.28 -26.31
C VAL A 334 8.38 -7.31 -25.45
N THR A 335 9.12 -6.21 -25.47
CA THR A 335 10.15 -5.90 -24.47
C THR A 335 9.72 -4.70 -23.64
N PHE A 336 9.80 -4.82 -22.32
CA PHE A 336 9.64 -3.70 -21.39
C PHE A 336 10.99 -3.02 -21.11
N ILE A 337 11.00 -1.69 -21.15
CA ILE A 337 12.19 -0.88 -20.91
C ILE A 337 11.90 0.14 -19.82
N GLU A 338 12.63 0.07 -18.70
CA GLU A 338 12.55 1.06 -17.63
C GLU A 338 12.73 2.49 -18.15
N LYS A 339 11.78 3.37 -17.82
CA LYS A 339 11.91 4.81 -18.00
C LYS A 339 12.55 5.44 -16.75
N PRO A 340 13.04 6.70 -16.85
CA PRO A 340 13.52 7.42 -15.67
C PRO A 340 12.51 7.52 -14.52
N SER A 341 11.21 7.48 -14.83
CA SER A 341 10.12 7.47 -13.86
C SER A 341 10.12 6.21 -12.99
N TYR A 342 10.47 5.05 -13.53
CA TYR A 342 10.59 3.81 -12.75
C TYR A 342 11.57 3.97 -11.59
N ALA A 343 12.78 4.47 -11.87
CA ALA A 343 13.79 4.71 -10.84
C ALA A 343 13.35 5.77 -9.82
N ALA A 344 12.63 6.80 -10.25
CA ALA A 344 12.12 7.83 -9.35
C ALA A 344 11.06 7.28 -8.38
N VAL A 345 10.14 6.44 -8.86
CA VAL A 345 9.14 5.76 -8.02
C VAL A 345 9.81 4.73 -7.11
N GLN A 346 10.79 3.97 -7.61
CA GLN A 346 11.55 3.02 -6.81
C GLN A 346 12.31 3.72 -5.66
N GLU A 347 12.90 4.89 -5.91
CA GLU A 347 13.56 5.69 -4.86
C GLU A 347 12.55 6.19 -3.81
N LEU A 348 11.36 6.59 -4.25
CA LEU A 348 10.26 7.00 -3.38
C LEU A 348 9.84 5.86 -2.42
N ILE A 349 9.62 4.67 -2.97
CA ILE A 349 9.21 3.47 -2.22
C ILE A 349 10.33 3.06 -1.25
N ASN A 350 11.58 3.04 -1.70
CA ASN A 350 12.73 2.69 -0.86
C ASN A 350 12.97 3.69 0.29
N ALA A 351 12.73 4.98 0.04
CA ALA A 351 12.80 6.01 1.07
C ALA A 351 11.71 5.81 2.15
N SER A 352 10.53 5.32 1.76
CA SER A 352 9.42 4.95 2.63
C SER A 352 9.65 3.63 3.38
N ALA A 353 10.32 2.65 2.76
CA ALA A 353 10.69 1.38 3.39
C ALA A 353 11.87 1.48 4.38
N THR A 354 12.61 2.59 4.34
CA THR A 354 13.69 2.82 5.30
C THR A 354 13.05 3.23 6.64
N PRO A 355 13.26 2.48 7.74
CA PRO A 355 12.69 2.86 9.02
C PRO A 355 13.14 4.29 9.33
N ILE A 356 12.17 5.12 9.72
CA ILE A 356 12.42 6.45 10.28
C ILE A 356 13.61 6.30 11.24
N PRO A 357 14.78 6.94 10.98
CA PRO A 357 15.69 7.18 12.06
C PRO A 357 14.89 7.99 13.07
N THR A 358 14.68 7.41 14.26
CA THR A 358 14.08 8.09 15.43
C THR A 358 14.45 9.58 15.36
N PRO A 359 13.48 10.52 15.35
CA PRO A 359 13.74 11.90 15.01
C PRO A 359 14.94 12.41 15.82
N SER A 360 15.99 12.80 15.10
CA SER A 360 17.03 13.65 15.67
C SER A 360 16.37 15.02 15.87
N VAL A 361 15.84 15.23 17.07
CA VAL A 361 15.14 16.45 17.50
C VAL A 361 16.00 17.66 17.14
N THR A 362 15.55 18.48 16.17
CA THR A 362 16.07 19.85 16.08
C THR A 362 15.30 20.68 17.10
N ALA A 363 16.05 21.24 18.04
CA ALA A 363 15.61 21.95 19.23
C ALA A 363 14.46 22.96 18.98
N THR A 364 13.27 22.63 19.47
CA THR A 364 12.39 23.60 20.15
C THR A 364 12.95 23.74 21.57
N PRO A 365 13.01 24.95 22.16
CA PRO A 365 14.10 25.37 23.03
C PRO A 365 14.42 24.30 24.07
N THR A 366 15.69 23.92 24.09
CA THR A 366 16.32 22.99 25.03
C THR A 366 15.51 22.90 26.32
N PRO A 367 14.81 21.77 26.60
CA PRO A 367 14.52 21.41 27.98
C PRO A 367 15.88 21.36 28.64
N ASN A 368 16.13 22.29 29.58
CA ASN A 368 17.41 22.54 30.23
C ASN A 368 18.31 21.30 30.23
N ASP A 369 19.47 21.41 29.56
CA ASP A 369 20.49 20.37 29.42
C ASP A 369 20.85 19.79 30.80
N CYS A 370 20.14 18.73 31.19
CA CYS A 370 20.19 18.18 32.53
C CYS A 370 21.24 17.09 32.58
N ASN A 371 22.50 17.51 32.53
CA ASN A 371 23.64 16.60 32.53
C ASN A 371 23.64 15.74 33.80
N ALA A 372 23.60 14.42 33.63
CA ALA A 372 23.62 13.45 34.72
C ALA A 372 24.92 13.60 35.55
N LYS A 373 24.77 13.87 36.85
CA LYS A 373 25.88 14.13 37.78
C LYS A 373 26.15 12.97 38.72
N SER A 374 25.10 12.33 39.23
CA SER A 374 25.23 11.20 40.16
C SER A 374 24.17 10.13 39.93
N ILE A 375 24.51 8.91 40.36
CA ILE A 375 23.65 7.73 40.31
C ILE A 375 23.59 7.13 41.72
N GLU A 376 22.38 6.89 42.21
CA GLU A 376 22.11 6.36 43.54
C GLU A 376 21.13 5.19 43.46
N THR A 377 21.18 4.27 44.41
CA THR A 377 20.25 3.14 44.51
C THR A 377 19.47 3.28 45.81
N SER A 378 18.17 2.94 45.81
CA SER A 378 17.30 3.02 47.00
C SER A 378 17.82 2.22 48.19
N VAL A 379 18.64 1.20 47.92
CA VAL A 379 19.36 0.37 48.90
C VAL A 379 20.80 0.17 48.47
N SER A 380 21.73 0.01 49.43
CA SER A 380 23.13 -0.34 49.14
C SER A 380 23.43 -1.84 49.31
N GLU A 381 22.56 -2.55 50.02
CA GLU A 381 22.66 -3.98 50.29
C GLU A 381 21.26 -4.62 50.41
N LEU A 382 21.10 -5.79 49.80
CA LEU A 382 19.92 -6.64 49.90
C LEU A 382 20.29 -7.98 50.52
N ASN A 383 19.50 -8.41 51.50
CA ASN A 383 19.49 -9.78 51.98
C ASN A 383 18.21 -10.44 51.46
N LEU A 384 18.39 -11.54 50.73
CA LEU A 384 17.31 -12.32 50.13
C LEU A 384 17.43 -13.79 50.57
N VAL A 385 16.32 -14.47 50.77
CA VAL A 385 16.26 -15.94 50.83
C VAL A 385 15.93 -16.50 49.44
N ALA A 386 16.17 -17.80 49.23
CA ALA A 386 15.94 -18.43 47.93
C ALA A 386 14.48 -18.24 47.47
N GLY A 387 14.28 -17.73 46.25
CA GLY A 387 12.96 -17.43 45.70
C GLY A 387 12.39 -16.05 46.09
N GLU A 388 13.03 -15.30 46.99
CA GLU A 388 12.61 -13.94 47.36
C GLU A 388 13.00 -12.93 46.27
N SER A 389 12.09 -11.99 46.00
CA SER A 389 12.31 -10.86 45.08
C SER A 389 12.20 -9.54 45.84
N LYS A 390 13.06 -8.58 45.51
CA LYS A 390 12.94 -7.19 45.99
C LYS A 390 13.20 -6.20 44.87
N ASP A 391 12.46 -5.10 44.92
CA ASP A 391 12.63 -3.99 44.00
C ASP A 391 13.75 -3.08 44.47
N VAL A 392 14.50 -2.58 43.50
CA VAL A 392 15.55 -1.58 43.64
C VAL A 392 15.24 -0.48 42.65
N THR A 393 14.98 0.70 43.19
CA THR A 393 14.90 1.93 42.40
C THR A 393 16.29 2.51 42.28
N VAL A 394 16.66 2.92 41.08
CA VAL A 394 17.92 3.59 40.80
C VAL A 394 17.61 4.99 40.30
N THR A 395 18.16 6.00 40.96
CA THR A 395 17.87 7.41 40.70
C THR A 395 19.09 8.09 40.11
N ILE A 396 18.90 8.85 39.04
CA ILE A 396 19.91 9.75 38.48
C ILE A 396 19.57 11.18 38.89
N LYS A 397 20.57 11.93 39.35
CA LYS A 397 20.44 13.37 39.64
C LYS A 397 21.32 14.15 38.68
N GLY A 398 20.78 15.23 38.10
CA GLY A 398 21.52 16.10 37.22
C GLY A 398 22.27 17.22 37.93
N GLU A 399 23.00 18.03 37.18
CA GLU A 399 23.60 19.27 37.67
C GLU A 399 22.52 20.33 37.99
N ASN A 400 22.74 21.17 39.02
CA ASN A 400 21.78 22.19 39.46
C ASN A 400 20.38 21.64 39.85
N ASP A 401 20.34 20.44 40.43
CA ASP A 401 19.11 19.79 40.93
C ASP A 401 18.04 19.53 39.86
N CYS A 402 18.44 19.45 38.59
CA CYS A 402 17.57 19.01 37.52
C CYS A 402 17.37 17.48 37.56
N ILE A 403 16.27 17.01 36.98
CA ILE A 403 15.87 15.60 36.94
C ILE A 403 16.05 15.06 35.51
N PRO A 404 17.01 14.14 35.27
CA PRO A 404 17.22 13.53 33.95
C PRO A 404 16.21 12.41 33.67
N GLU A 405 15.19 12.70 32.87
CA GLU A 405 14.21 11.73 32.34
C GLU A 405 14.72 11.09 31.03
N GLY A 406 14.33 9.83 30.76
CA GLY A 406 14.67 9.11 29.52
C GLY A 406 16.11 8.56 29.45
N ILE A 407 16.87 8.58 30.55
CA ILE A 407 18.24 8.05 30.55
C ILE A 407 18.21 6.53 30.68
N THR A 408 18.83 5.82 29.72
CA THR A 408 18.91 4.36 29.75
C THR A 408 19.82 3.84 30.87
N MET A 409 19.23 3.13 31.83
CA MET A 409 19.92 2.44 32.92
C MET A 409 20.07 0.95 32.63
N ASN A 410 21.30 0.46 32.68
CA ASN A 410 21.62 -0.96 32.47
C ASN A 410 21.99 -1.65 33.77
N ALA A 411 21.42 -2.81 34.05
CA ALA A 411 21.71 -3.64 35.22
C ALA A 411 22.48 -4.90 34.85
N LYS A 412 23.59 -5.19 35.55
CA LYS A 412 24.43 -6.36 35.21
C LYS A 412 25.04 -7.05 36.43
N VAL A 413 24.97 -8.38 36.44
CA VAL A 413 25.70 -9.25 37.37
C VAL A 413 27.02 -9.70 36.75
N LYS A 414 28.16 -9.19 37.25
CA LYS A 414 29.49 -9.56 36.71
C LYS A 414 29.98 -10.93 37.16
N LYS A 415 29.71 -11.33 38.41
CA LYS A 415 30.10 -12.63 38.99
C LYS A 415 28.92 -13.15 39.81
N GLY A 416 28.60 -14.44 39.70
CA GLY A 416 27.47 -15.03 40.44
C GLY A 416 26.12 -14.94 39.74
N LYS A 417 26.08 -14.98 38.39
CA LYS A 417 24.82 -14.99 37.60
C LYS A 417 23.85 -16.13 37.92
N LYS A 418 24.32 -17.19 38.59
CA LYS A 418 23.47 -18.31 39.06
C LYS A 418 22.88 -18.08 40.47
N LEU A 419 23.18 -16.94 41.11
CA LEU A 419 22.71 -16.58 42.45
C LEU A 419 21.46 -15.71 42.41
N ILE A 420 21.32 -14.85 41.40
CA ILE A 420 20.20 -13.91 41.27
C ILE A 420 19.85 -13.71 39.79
N GLU A 421 18.62 -13.26 39.55
CA GLU A 421 18.08 -12.77 38.28
C GLU A 421 17.63 -11.32 38.46
N ILE A 422 17.67 -10.52 37.38
CA ILE A 422 17.25 -9.12 37.38
C ILE A 422 16.26 -8.93 36.24
N SER A 423 15.11 -8.30 36.52
CA SER A 423 14.14 -7.92 35.50
C SER A 423 13.64 -6.50 35.73
N PRO A 424 13.61 -5.63 34.71
CA PRO A 424 14.25 -5.81 33.40
C PRO A 424 15.79 -5.73 33.47
N GLU A 425 16.53 -6.12 32.43
CA GLU A 425 18.01 -5.91 32.39
C GLU A 425 18.38 -4.46 31.99
N SER A 426 17.44 -3.70 31.43
CA SER A 426 17.56 -2.29 31.06
C SER A 426 16.22 -1.58 31.23
N ALA A 427 16.23 -0.34 31.70
CA ALA A 427 15.05 0.52 31.85
C ALA A 427 15.45 1.99 31.68
N GLU A 428 14.55 2.84 31.22
CA GLU A 428 14.74 4.29 31.14
C GLU A 428 14.27 4.97 32.43
N THR A 429 14.86 6.12 32.78
CA THR A 429 14.39 6.92 33.91
C THR A 429 13.06 7.61 33.60
N ASP A 430 12.16 7.62 34.59
CA ASP A 430 10.87 8.30 34.51
C ASP A 430 10.97 9.82 34.79
N GLU A 431 9.82 10.50 34.92
CA GLU A 431 9.69 11.92 35.25
C GLU A 431 10.38 12.34 36.58
N ASN A 432 10.75 11.38 37.43
CA ASN A 432 11.47 11.59 38.69
C ASN A 432 12.97 11.24 38.59
N GLY A 433 13.44 10.85 37.40
CA GLY A 433 14.82 10.42 37.18
C GLY A 433 15.07 9.01 37.73
N GLU A 434 14.02 8.20 37.88
CA GLU A 434 14.05 6.89 38.53
C GLU A 434 13.82 5.74 37.55
N ALA A 435 14.56 4.64 37.72
CA ALA A 435 14.34 3.38 37.01
C ALA A 435 14.23 2.22 38.02
N ALA A 436 13.19 1.39 37.88
CA ALA A 436 12.90 0.29 38.79
C ALA A 436 13.40 -1.06 38.25
N PHE A 437 14.01 -1.85 39.13
CA PHE A 437 14.53 -3.18 38.83
C PHE A 437 14.12 -4.17 39.91
N THR A 438 13.61 -5.33 39.55
CA THR A 438 13.35 -6.43 40.49
C THR A 438 14.54 -7.39 40.51
N ILE A 439 15.08 -7.65 41.70
CA ILE A 439 16.15 -8.64 41.92
C ILE A 439 15.56 -9.86 42.61
N THR A 440 15.63 -11.01 41.93
CA THR A 440 15.11 -12.29 42.42
C THR A 440 16.25 -13.22 42.80
N ALA A 441 16.20 -13.79 44.00
CA ALA A 441 17.19 -14.75 44.46
C ALA A 441 16.96 -16.16 43.89
N GLY A 442 18.00 -16.73 43.30
CA GLY A 442 18.01 -18.13 42.88
C GLY A 442 18.27 -19.10 44.03
N ASN A 443 18.34 -20.40 43.72
CA ASN A 443 18.44 -21.49 44.71
C ASN A 443 19.82 -21.65 45.39
N LYS A 444 20.79 -20.78 45.08
CA LYS A 444 22.19 -20.93 45.54
C LYS A 444 22.55 -19.85 46.53
N LYS A 445 23.13 -20.25 47.66
CA LYS A 445 23.69 -19.32 48.65
C LYS A 445 24.94 -18.64 48.10
N GLY A 446 25.10 -17.36 48.44
CA GLY A 446 26.32 -16.64 48.12
C GLY A 446 26.13 -15.13 48.14
N ASN A 447 27.25 -14.43 47.92
CA ASN A 447 27.27 -12.99 47.81
C ASN A 447 27.55 -12.61 46.35
N THR A 448 26.79 -11.66 45.84
CA THR A 448 26.96 -11.08 44.50
C THR A 448 26.81 -9.56 44.55
N LYS A 449 27.03 -8.92 43.41
CA LYS A 449 26.81 -7.49 43.22
C LYS A 449 26.10 -7.25 41.91
N VAL A 450 25.05 -6.44 41.96
CA VAL A 450 24.46 -5.84 40.77
C VAL A 450 25.17 -4.52 40.50
N LEU A 451 25.61 -4.33 39.27
CA LEU A 451 26.18 -3.08 38.79
C LEU A 451 25.14 -2.39 37.91
N PHE A 452 24.76 -1.16 38.28
CA PHE A 452 23.93 -0.29 37.47
C PHE A 452 24.81 0.75 36.77
N THR A 453 24.58 0.99 35.49
CA THR A 453 25.34 1.95 34.69
C THR A 453 24.44 2.78 33.78
N ALA A 454 24.67 4.09 33.75
CA ALA A 454 24.03 5.07 32.88
C ALA A 454 25.02 6.22 32.65
N GLU A 455 25.18 6.71 31.43
CA GLU A 455 26.03 7.89 31.10
C GLU A 455 27.44 7.87 31.75
N GLY A 456 28.09 6.70 31.78
CA GLY A 456 29.41 6.51 32.40
C GLY A 456 29.43 6.45 33.94
N LEU A 457 28.33 6.83 34.61
CA LEU A 457 28.12 6.71 36.05
C LEU A 457 27.85 5.25 36.46
N LYS A 458 28.18 4.90 37.71
CA LYS A 458 28.09 3.52 38.22
C LYS A 458 27.60 3.46 39.66
N ALA A 459 26.50 2.76 39.90
CA ALA A 459 26.05 2.37 41.25
C ALA A 459 26.09 0.85 41.43
N LYS A 460 26.17 0.39 42.68
CA LYS A 460 26.24 -1.04 42.99
C LYS A 460 25.39 -1.40 44.19
N VAL A 461 24.62 -2.47 44.06
CA VAL A 461 23.92 -3.11 45.18
C VAL A 461 24.61 -4.42 45.50
N LYS A 462 24.98 -4.61 46.77
CA LYS A 462 25.44 -5.92 47.26
C LYS A 462 24.22 -6.80 47.49
N VAL A 463 24.23 -8.04 47.03
CA VAL A 463 23.14 -8.97 47.27
C VAL A 463 23.69 -10.20 47.96
N LYS A 464 23.14 -10.52 49.13
CA LYS A 464 23.45 -11.71 49.91
C LYS A 464 22.25 -12.65 49.87
N VAL A 465 22.45 -13.81 49.26
CA VAL A 465 21.43 -14.87 49.18
C VAL A 465 21.71 -15.88 50.29
N GLY A 466 20.82 -15.93 51.28
CA GLY A 466 20.79 -16.92 52.35
C GLY A 466 19.98 -18.17 51.98
N THR A 467 19.93 -19.14 52.89
CA THR A 467 18.69 -19.94 53.01
C THR A 467 17.87 -19.31 54.11
N GLU A 468 16.57 -19.54 54.05
CA GLU A 468 15.72 -19.47 55.25
C GLU A 468 16.39 -20.12 56.47
#